data_AF-A0A7C5F4M2-F1
#
_entry.id   AF-A0A7C5F4M2-F1
#
_cell.length_a   1.000
_cell.length_b   1.000
_cell.length_c   1.000
_cell.angle_alpha   90.00
_cell.angle_beta   90.00
_cell.angle_gamma   90.00
#
_symmetry.space_group_name_H-M   'P 1'
#
loop_
_entity.id
_entity.type
_entity.pdbx_description
1 polymer ?
#
loop_
_entity_poly.entity_id
_entity_poly.type
_entity_poly.pdbx_seq_one_letter_code
_entity_poly.pdbx_strand_id
1 'polypeptide(L)'
;MQHQSRVAARERERAEREAVRRHNVAIWQAERAKKESERAQTQLAKAAVSERKRLEKEAREAHVAAMEAEVIERNGKLERIYEEIDSLLASTLGVDDYVDLRSLCVEVTHPPFDRPDLEVPLPQPSRMLLPKEPVLVLPEPLSGLAGFFGKKKYAEAVETAKRAHERDLVEWRAACRDVLVRNQKAEDVHARDEARRLDALKSERERYAKECAVRESEAADHNRRLDELITNLGYGTADAIQEYVSIVLSNSVYPDHFQATHEFEFDPSTAELRLRVLVPGPVGIPTIKSYKYLKATDEITSTPLSQKECRDRYAGAVHQVALRSFHEVFESDRRGLIKTISLEVGTNAIDPATGLRTYVPFVIAAAERESFLAFELSAVVPALTLGRLGAAVSKNPYSLVAAERSGVRRS
;
A
#
# COMPACT_ATOMS: atom_id res chain seq x y z
N MET A 1 102.06 33.16 23.35
CA MET A 1 100.75 33.80 23.08
C MET A 1 100.43 34.04 21.59
N GLN A 2 101.39 34.34 20.70
CA GLN A 2 101.11 34.71 19.29
C GLN A 2 100.71 33.56 18.32
N HIS A 3 101.04 32.29 18.63
CA HIS A 3 100.65 31.15 17.77
C HIS A 3 99.19 30.72 18.01
N GLN A 4 98.75 30.69 19.27
CA GLN A 4 97.36 30.38 19.65
C GLN A 4 96.38 31.44 19.13
N SER A 5 96.76 32.72 19.08
CA SER A 5 95.92 33.79 18.51
C SER A 5 95.77 33.69 16.99
N ARG A 6 96.80 33.24 16.25
CA ARG A 6 96.73 33.00 14.80
C ARG A 6 95.90 31.77 14.41
N VAL A 7 95.95 30.69 15.20
CA VAL A 7 95.10 29.51 14.99
C VAL A 7 93.64 29.83 15.29
N ALA A 8 93.36 30.51 16.41
CA ALA A 8 92.02 30.98 16.75
C ALA A 8 91.44 31.97 15.72
N ALA A 9 92.26 32.84 15.13
CA ALA A 9 91.83 33.75 14.06
C ALA A 9 91.47 32.99 12.76
N ARG A 10 92.27 31.98 12.37
CA ARG A 10 91.96 31.12 11.20
C ARG A 10 90.72 30.25 11.42
N GLU A 11 90.49 29.76 12.64
CA GLU A 11 89.29 29.02 13.01
C GLU A 11 88.04 29.90 12.99
N ARG A 12 88.13 31.15 13.48
CA ARG A 12 87.04 32.14 13.36
C ARG A 12 86.73 32.47 11.91
N GLU A 13 87.75 32.70 11.08
CA GLU A 13 87.55 32.99 9.65
C GLU A 13 86.95 31.79 8.90
N ARG A 14 87.34 30.55 9.25
CA ARG A 14 86.69 29.34 8.72
C ARG A 14 85.25 29.20 9.19
N ALA A 15 84.98 29.45 10.47
CA ALA A 15 83.64 29.40 11.05
C ALA A 15 82.72 30.47 10.44
N GLU A 16 83.22 31.69 10.21
CA GLU A 16 82.51 32.77 9.52
C GLU A 16 82.19 32.40 8.07
N ARG A 17 83.17 31.86 7.32
CA ARG A 17 82.94 31.38 5.94
C ARG A 17 81.96 30.22 5.88
N GLU A 18 81.97 29.32 6.87
CA GLU A 18 80.98 28.25 6.97
C GLU A 18 79.59 28.78 7.34
N ALA A 19 79.49 29.75 8.25
CA ALA A 19 78.24 30.41 8.60
C ALA A 19 77.63 31.14 7.40
N VAL A 20 78.43 31.90 6.63
CA VAL A 20 77.99 32.57 5.39
C VAL A 20 77.54 31.55 4.35
N ARG A 21 78.28 30.45 4.16
CA ARG A 21 77.86 29.37 3.23
C ARG A 21 76.55 28.73 3.67
N ARG A 22 76.38 28.41 4.97
CA ARG A 22 75.12 27.86 5.51
C ARG A 22 73.96 28.83 5.34
N HIS A 23 74.17 30.13 5.58
CA HIS A 23 73.17 31.17 5.37
C HIS A 23 72.75 31.27 3.90
N ASN A 24 73.71 31.29 2.97
CA ASN A 24 73.43 31.34 1.53
C ASN A 24 72.72 30.08 1.03
N VAL A 25 73.09 28.89 1.52
CA VAL A 25 72.37 27.64 1.22
C VAL A 25 70.94 27.68 1.76
N ALA A 26 70.74 28.19 2.98
CA ALA A 26 69.41 28.34 3.58
C ALA A 26 68.53 29.33 2.79
N ILE A 27 69.08 30.45 2.33
CA ILE A 27 68.37 31.41 1.45
C ILE A 27 67.97 30.74 0.14
N TRP A 28 68.90 30.05 -0.52
CA TRP A 28 68.62 29.35 -1.78
C TRP A 28 67.55 28.26 -1.61
N GLN A 29 67.61 27.49 -0.51
CA GLN A 29 66.59 26.50 -0.19
C GLN A 29 65.22 27.14 0.08
N ALA A 30 65.17 28.25 0.80
CA ALA A 30 63.94 29.00 1.08
C ALA A 30 63.33 29.60 -0.21
N GLU A 31 64.15 30.17 -1.09
CA GLU A 31 63.69 30.68 -2.40
C GLU A 31 63.17 29.57 -3.30
N ARG A 32 63.84 28.41 -3.31
CA ARG A 32 63.37 27.23 -4.07
C ARG A 32 62.05 26.71 -3.51
N ALA A 33 61.93 26.56 -2.20
CA ALA A 33 60.70 26.15 -1.54
C ALA A 33 59.55 27.13 -1.79
N LYS A 34 59.81 28.45 -1.80
CA LYS A 34 58.82 29.48 -2.14
C LYS A 34 58.34 29.33 -3.59
N LYS A 35 59.27 29.19 -4.55
CA LYS A 35 58.93 28.97 -5.98
C LYS A 35 58.16 27.67 -6.21
N GLU A 36 58.51 26.59 -5.50
CA GLU A 36 57.79 25.31 -5.57
C GLU A 36 56.37 25.44 -4.98
N SER A 37 56.22 26.14 -3.85
CA SER A 37 54.91 26.44 -3.25
C SER A 37 54.03 27.30 -4.17
N GLU A 38 54.56 28.37 -4.76
CA GLU A 38 53.85 29.23 -5.71
C GLU A 38 53.40 28.46 -6.97
N ARG A 39 54.25 27.56 -7.48
CA ARG A 39 53.92 26.67 -8.60
C ARG A 39 52.82 25.68 -8.21
N ALA A 40 52.92 25.06 -7.04
CA ALA A 40 51.91 24.13 -6.53
C ALA A 40 50.56 24.83 -6.34
N GLN A 41 50.53 26.02 -5.74
CA GLN A 41 49.32 26.84 -5.59
C GLN A 41 48.71 27.20 -6.94
N THR A 42 49.52 27.58 -7.92
CA THR A 42 49.06 27.89 -9.28
C THR A 42 48.47 26.66 -9.98
N GLN A 43 49.11 25.50 -9.83
CA GLN A 43 48.61 24.24 -10.40
C GLN A 43 47.29 23.81 -9.74
N LEU A 44 47.17 23.92 -8.42
CA LEU A 44 45.93 23.64 -7.69
C LEU A 44 44.81 24.59 -8.11
N ALA A 45 45.08 25.89 -8.25
CA ALA A 45 44.09 26.86 -8.71
C ALA A 45 43.61 26.57 -10.14
N LYS A 46 44.52 26.20 -11.05
CA LYS A 46 44.17 25.80 -12.42
C LYS A 46 43.33 24.51 -12.44
N ALA A 47 43.72 23.51 -11.66
CA ALA A 47 42.98 22.26 -11.52
C ALA A 47 41.57 22.49 -10.97
N ALA A 48 41.41 23.36 -9.96
CA ALA A 48 40.11 23.71 -9.40
C ALA A 48 39.20 24.41 -10.43
N VAL A 49 39.73 25.31 -11.26
CA VAL A 49 38.96 25.96 -12.34
C VAL A 49 38.57 24.97 -13.44
N SER A 50 39.47 24.08 -13.87
CA SER A 50 39.13 23.05 -14.86
C SER A 50 38.09 22.07 -14.32
N GLU A 51 38.20 21.68 -13.05
CA GLU A 51 37.25 20.81 -12.37
C GLU A 51 35.88 21.47 -12.31
N ARG A 52 35.80 22.74 -11.89
CA ARG A 52 34.53 23.49 -11.85
C ARG A 52 33.87 23.55 -13.22
N LYS A 53 34.64 23.84 -14.29
CA LYS A 53 34.10 23.85 -15.67
C LYS A 53 33.61 22.47 -16.12
N ARG A 54 34.29 21.40 -15.71
CA ARG A 54 33.86 20.02 -15.99
C ARG A 54 32.53 19.74 -15.29
N LEU A 55 32.44 20.03 -13.99
CA LEU A 55 31.21 19.84 -13.20
C LEU A 55 30.05 20.69 -13.71
N GLU A 56 30.28 21.96 -14.10
CA GLU A 56 29.26 22.82 -14.71
C GLU A 56 28.73 22.24 -16.04
N LYS A 57 29.63 21.69 -16.86
CA LYS A 57 29.25 21.04 -18.11
C LYS A 57 28.45 19.76 -17.85
N GLU A 58 28.93 18.90 -16.95
CA GLU A 58 28.25 17.66 -16.55
C GLU A 58 26.86 17.95 -15.96
N ALA A 59 26.74 18.98 -15.11
CA ALA A 59 25.46 19.41 -14.54
C ALA A 59 24.49 19.90 -15.64
N ARG A 60 24.99 20.65 -16.63
CA ARG A 60 24.16 21.11 -17.76
C ARG A 60 23.71 19.94 -18.64
N GLU A 61 24.59 18.98 -18.91
CA GLU A 61 24.26 17.77 -19.67
C GLU A 61 23.24 16.91 -18.92
N ALA A 62 23.42 16.73 -17.60
CA ALA A 62 22.47 16.03 -16.75
C ALA A 62 21.10 16.72 -16.70
N HIS A 63 21.06 18.05 -16.65
CA HIS A 63 19.81 18.82 -16.70
C HIS A 63 19.07 18.61 -18.02
N VAL A 64 19.77 18.75 -19.16
CA VAL A 64 19.19 18.49 -20.49
C VAL A 64 18.65 17.06 -20.58
N ALA A 65 19.40 16.07 -20.09
CA ALA A 65 18.98 14.67 -20.08
C ALA A 65 17.74 14.44 -19.20
N ALA A 66 17.66 15.11 -18.04
CA ALA A 66 16.49 15.05 -17.16
C ALA A 66 15.24 15.64 -17.84
N MET A 67 15.38 16.79 -18.49
CA MET A 67 14.29 17.43 -19.24
C MET A 67 13.82 16.57 -20.42
N GLU A 68 14.74 15.93 -21.14
CA GLU A 68 14.43 14.99 -22.22
C GLU A 68 13.74 13.72 -21.68
N ALA A 69 14.18 13.19 -20.54
CA ALA A 69 13.54 12.06 -19.87
C ALA A 69 12.09 12.38 -19.42
N GLU A 70 11.86 13.57 -18.88
CA GLU A 70 10.52 14.03 -18.50
C GLU A 70 9.60 14.14 -19.73
N VAL A 71 10.11 14.65 -20.86
CA VAL A 71 9.35 14.68 -22.12
C VAL A 71 8.94 13.27 -22.57
N ILE A 72 9.86 12.31 -22.49
CA ILE A 72 9.57 10.90 -22.83
C ILE A 72 8.48 10.35 -21.90
N GLU A 73 8.59 10.58 -20.59
CA GLU A 73 7.59 10.13 -19.62
C GLU A 73 6.20 10.72 -19.91
N ARG A 74 6.12 12.04 -20.14
CA ARG A 74 4.86 12.72 -20.43
C ARG A 74 4.23 12.25 -21.75
N ASN A 75 5.05 12.05 -22.79
CA ASN A 75 4.58 11.51 -24.06
C ASN A 75 4.10 10.05 -23.93
N GLY A 76 4.83 9.21 -23.19
CA GLY A 76 4.40 7.83 -22.92
C GLY A 76 3.13 7.74 -22.07
N LYS A 77 2.84 8.73 -21.21
CA LYS A 77 1.54 8.84 -20.52
C LYS A 77 0.43 9.21 -21.51
N LEU A 78 0.65 10.18 -22.39
CA LEU A 78 -0.34 10.56 -23.41
C LEU A 78 -0.65 9.42 -24.36
N GLU A 79 0.37 8.69 -24.82
CA GLU A 79 0.21 7.56 -25.73
C GLU A 79 -0.65 6.46 -25.09
N ARG A 80 -0.37 6.07 -23.85
CA ARG A 80 -1.19 5.11 -23.09
C ARG A 80 -2.65 5.57 -22.95
N ILE A 81 -2.88 6.83 -22.62
CA ILE A 81 -4.25 7.38 -22.53
C ILE A 81 -4.97 7.25 -23.87
N TYR A 82 -4.32 7.61 -24.98
CA TYR A 82 -4.95 7.51 -26.29
C TYR A 82 -5.17 6.06 -26.72
N GLU A 83 -4.24 5.16 -26.43
CA GLU A 83 -4.40 3.73 -26.71
C GLU A 83 -5.57 3.13 -25.92
N GLU A 84 -5.71 3.44 -24.63
CA GLU A 84 -6.83 2.99 -23.79
C GLU A 84 -8.19 3.50 -24.31
N ILE A 85 -8.27 4.75 -24.79
CA ILE A 85 -9.49 5.29 -25.43
C ILE A 85 -9.76 4.64 -26.80
N ASP A 86 -8.71 4.47 -27.61
CA ASP A 86 -8.83 3.99 -28.99
C ASP A 86 -9.09 2.47 -29.04
N SER A 87 -8.97 1.75 -27.90
CA SER A 87 -9.16 0.30 -27.76
C SER A 87 -10.31 -0.14 -26.83
N LEU A 88 -11.20 0.78 -26.42
CA LEU A 88 -12.31 0.52 -25.50
C LEU A 88 -13.18 -0.71 -25.84
N LEU A 89 -13.45 -0.97 -27.13
CA LEU A 89 -14.17 -2.16 -27.56
C LEU A 89 -13.26 -3.40 -27.52
N ALA A 90 -12.05 -3.28 -28.08
CA ALA A 90 -11.12 -4.40 -28.17
C ALA A 90 -10.73 -4.96 -26.80
N SER A 91 -10.67 -4.11 -25.76
CA SER A 91 -10.32 -4.53 -24.40
C SER A 91 -11.33 -5.51 -23.79
N THR A 92 -12.61 -5.45 -24.18
CA THR A 92 -13.65 -6.35 -23.64
C THR A 92 -13.73 -7.67 -24.41
N LEU A 93 -13.39 -7.70 -25.70
CA LEU A 93 -13.51 -8.90 -26.54
C LEU A 93 -12.61 -10.08 -26.10
N GLY A 94 -11.61 -9.82 -25.27
CA GLY A 94 -10.73 -10.84 -24.69
C GLY A 94 -11.16 -11.32 -23.29
N VAL A 95 -12.22 -10.74 -22.75
CA VAL A 95 -12.80 -11.05 -21.43
C VAL A 95 -14.14 -11.74 -21.66
N ASP A 96 -14.42 -12.77 -20.87
CA ASP A 96 -15.75 -13.40 -20.86
C ASP A 96 -16.63 -12.61 -19.89
N ASP A 97 -17.59 -11.84 -20.42
CA ASP A 97 -18.44 -10.95 -19.63
C ASP A 97 -19.50 -11.72 -18.82
N TYR A 98 -19.57 -13.04 -18.98
CA TYR A 98 -20.40 -13.92 -18.17
C TYR A 98 -19.97 -13.95 -16.71
N VAL A 99 -20.93 -13.69 -15.82
CA VAL A 99 -20.72 -13.81 -14.38
C VAL A 99 -21.33 -15.12 -13.89
N ASP A 100 -20.50 -16.06 -13.45
CA ASP A 100 -20.97 -17.23 -12.72
C ASP A 100 -21.42 -16.80 -11.31
N LEU A 101 -22.73 -16.66 -11.11
CA LEU A 101 -23.28 -16.29 -9.82
C LEU A 101 -22.87 -17.25 -8.68
N ARG A 102 -22.55 -18.52 -8.99
CA ARG A 102 -22.07 -19.47 -7.98
C ARG A 102 -20.65 -19.15 -7.50
N SER A 103 -19.83 -18.51 -8.32
CA SER A 103 -18.49 -18.07 -7.90
C SER A 103 -18.53 -16.87 -6.95
N LEU A 104 -19.71 -16.24 -6.79
CA LEU A 104 -19.93 -15.14 -5.82
C LEU A 104 -20.35 -15.64 -4.44
N CYS A 105 -20.52 -16.96 -4.26
CA CYS A 105 -20.82 -17.55 -2.96
C CYS A 105 -19.65 -17.34 -1.99
N VAL A 106 -19.98 -16.98 -0.75
CA VAL A 106 -19.01 -16.77 0.32
C VAL A 106 -18.80 -18.07 1.07
N GLU A 107 -17.55 -18.55 1.08
CA GLU A 107 -17.10 -19.60 1.99
C GLU A 107 -16.58 -18.97 3.29
N VAL A 108 -17.15 -19.39 4.42
CA VAL A 108 -16.82 -18.79 5.72
C VAL A 108 -15.48 -19.30 6.21
N THR A 109 -14.55 -18.38 6.43
CA THR A 109 -13.27 -18.66 7.08
C THR A 109 -13.16 -17.84 8.36
N HIS A 110 -12.91 -18.50 9.48
CA HIS A 110 -12.73 -17.84 10.77
C HIS A 110 -11.24 -17.60 11.04
N PRO A 111 -10.83 -16.37 11.39
CA PRO A 111 -9.47 -16.13 11.88
C PRO A 111 -9.26 -16.88 13.21
N PRO A 112 -8.02 -17.23 13.57
CA PRO A 112 -7.73 -17.86 14.85
C PRO A 112 -8.10 -16.93 16.02
N PHE A 113 -8.37 -17.52 17.19
CA PHE A 113 -8.66 -16.78 18.41
C PHE A 113 -7.50 -15.83 18.80
N ASP A 114 -7.83 -14.58 19.09
CA ASP A 114 -6.88 -13.46 19.23
C ASP A 114 -6.28 -13.32 20.64
N ARG A 115 -6.68 -14.16 21.60
CA ARG A 115 -6.19 -14.15 23.00
C ARG A 115 -5.51 -15.47 23.42
N PRO A 116 -4.44 -15.89 22.73
CA PRO A 116 -3.69 -17.09 23.13
C PRO A 116 -3.03 -16.94 24.51
N ASP A 117 -2.78 -15.69 24.96
CA ASP A 117 -2.29 -15.38 26.31
C ASP A 117 -3.21 -15.92 27.42
N LEU A 118 -4.52 -15.91 27.16
CA LEU A 118 -5.51 -16.42 28.08
C LEU A 118 -5.68 -17.93 28.03
N GLU A 119 -5.15 -18.62 27.01
CA GLU A 119 -5.32 -20.08 26.89
C GLU A 119 -4.33 -20.86 27.76
N VAL A 120 -3.23 -20.22 28.17
CA VAL A 120 -2.19 -20.82 28.99
C VAL A 120 -2.46 -20.55 30.48
N PRO A 121 -2.54 -21.57 31.35
CA PRO A 121 -2.66 -21.37 32.80
C PRO A 121 -1.50 -20.59 33.40
N LEU A 122 -1.77 -19.79 34.45
CA LEU A 122 -0.70 -19.08 35.16
C LEU A 122 0.25 -20.06 35.85
N PRO A 123 1.57 -19.82 35.81
CA PRO A 123 2.55 -20.70 36.45
C PRO A 123 2.31 -20.78 37.96
N GLN A 124 2.47 -21.97 38.54
CA GLN A 124 2.26 -22.17 39.98
C GLN A 124 3.29 -21.39 40.82
N PRO A 125 2.90 -20.85 41.99
CA PRO A 125 3.82 -20.13 42.85
C PRO A 125 4.89 -21.06 43.42
N SER A 126 6.13 -20.58 43.49
CA SER A 126 7.23 -21.32 44.12
C SER A 126 7.01 -21.41 45.63
N ARG A 127 6.87 -22.63 46.16
CA ARG A 127 6.70 -22.87 47.60
C ARG A 127 8.02 -22.72 48.34
N MET A 128 8.06 -21.86 49.34
CA MET A 128 9.20 -21.73 50.26
C MET A 128 9.25 -22.94 51.19
N LEU A 129 10.44 -23.51 51.37
CA LEU A 129 10.67 -24.61 52.31
C LEU A 129 10.72 -24.09 53.75
N LEU A 130 10.23 -24.89 54.69
CA LEU A 130 10.34 -24.58 56.11
C LEU A 130 11.81 -24.58 56.54
N PRO A 131 12.22 -23.65 57.44
CA PRO A 131 13.56 -23.68 58.02
C PRO A 131 13.76 -24.98 58.81
N LYS A 132 15.00 -25.48 58.86
CA LYS A 132 15.33 -26.69 59.61
C LYS A 132 15.15 -26.44 61.11
N GLU A 133 14.61 -27.44 61.79
CA GLU A 133 14.42 -27.39 63.25
C GLU A 133 15.78 -27.29 63.97
N PRO A 134 15.92 -26.37 64.93
CA PRO A 134 17.16 -26.27 65.71
C PRO A 134 17.33 -27.53 66.55
N VAL A 135 18.56 -28.01 66.67
CA VAL A 135 18.91 -29.20 67.45
C VAL A 135 19.61 -28.75 68.73
N LEU A 136 19.23 -29.31 69.88
CA LEU A 136 19.92 -29.02 71.13
C LEU A 136 21.35 -29.57 71.09
N VAL A 137 22.33 -28.67 71.14
CA VAL A 137 23.76 -29.02 71.27
C VAL A 137 24.18 -28.76 72.71
N LEU A 138 24.52 -29.82 73.44
CA LEU A 138 25.04 -29.72 74.80
C LEU A 138 26.55 -29.46 74.79
N PRO A 139 27.08 -28.70 75.78
CA PRO A 139 28.52 -28.53 75.93
C PRO A 139 29.20 -29.89 76.17
N GLU A 140 30.43 -30.03 75.69
CA GLU A 140 31.20 -31.26 75.90
C GLU A 140 31.33 -31.60 77.39
N PRO A 141 31.13 -32.86 77.79
CA PRO A 141 31.21 -33.26 79.18
C PRO A 141 32.60 -33.00 79.75
N LEU A 142 32.66 -32.47 80.97
CA LEU A 142 33.92 -32.19 81.67
C LEU A 142 34.79 -33.46 81.77
N SER A 143 36.03 -33.41 81.27
CA SER A 143 37.02 -34.48 81.44
C SER A 143 38.26 -33.98 82.21
N GLY A 144 38.93 -34.86 82.95
CA GLY A 144 40.13 -34.52 83.73
C GLY A 144 39.89 -33.57 84.93
N LEU A 145 40.92 -32.81 85.33
CA LEU A 145 40.94 -31.95 86.54
C LEU A 145 39.86 -30.84 86.55
N ALA A 146 39.28 -30.51 85.39
CA ALA A 146 38.13 -29.60 85.28
C ALA A 146 36.85 -30.14 85.95
N GLY A 147 36.72 -31.46 86.11
CA GLY A 147 35.58 -32.12 86.77
C GLY A 147 35.50 -31.89 88.28
N PHE A 148 36.59 -31.47 88.94
CA PHE A 148 36.62 -31.22 90.39
C PHE A 148 36.21 -29.79 90.78
N PHE A 149 36.46 -28.79 89.93
CA PHE A 149 36.17 -27.38 90.22
C PHE A 149 35.15 -26.73 89.26
N GLY A 150 34.78 -27.41 88.17
CA GLY A 150 33.95 -26.86 87.09
C GLY A 150 32.47 -27.29 87.09
N LYS A 151 32.01 -28.17 88.00
CA LYS A 151 30.64 -28.74 87.97
C LYS A 151 29.55 -27.68 87.93
N LYS A 152 29.70 -26.60 88.71
CA LYS A 152 28.76 -25.46 88.73
C LYS A 152 28.74 -24.73 87.38
N LYS A 153 29.92 -24.44 86.80
CA LYS A 153 30.05 -23.79 85.49
C LYS A 153 29.52 -24.65 84.33
N TYR A 154 29.70 -25.96 84.39
CA TYR A 154 29.15 -26.89 83.39
C TYR A 154 27.63 -26.99 83.50
N ALA A 155 27.07 -27.09 84.71
CA ALA A 155 25.63 -27.03 84.91
C ALA A 155 25.04 -25.69 84.41
N GLU A 156 25.72 -24.56 84.67
CA GLU A 156 25.36 -23.25 84.13
C GLU A 156 25.45 -23.21 82.59
N ALA A 157 26.47 -23.84 81.98
CA ALA A 157 26.63 -23.92 80.53
C ALA A 157 25.55 -24.81 79.87
N VAL A 158 25.18 -25.93 80.50
CA VAL A 158 24.07 -26.80 80.07
C VAL A 158 22.75 -26.05 80.15
N GLU A 159 22.47 -25.34 81.25
CA GLU A 159 21.25 -24.53 81.39
C GLU A 159 21.23 -23.35 80.40
N THR A 160 22.39 -22.76 80.10
CA THR A 160 22.51 -21.73 79.06
C THR A 160 22.24 -22.29 77.66
N ALA A 161 22.75 -23.48 77.35
CA ALA A 161 22.51 -24.16 76.07
C ALA A 161 21.03 -24.54 75.90
N LYS A 162 20.37 -25.02 76.96
CA LYS A 162 18.92 -25.27 76.97
C LYS A 162 18.12 -23.99 76.74
N ARG A 163 18.43 -22.89 77.44
CA ARG A 163 17.77 -21.58 77.24
C ARG A 163 18.05 -20.99 75.86
N ALA A 164 19.21 -21.24 75.27
CA ALA A 164 19.50 -20.86 73.89
C ALA A 164 18.62 -21.66 72.93
N HIS A 165 18.58 -22.98 73.08
CA HIS A 165 17.73 -23.85 72.26
C HIS A 165 16.22 -23.54 72.40
N GLU A 166 15.74 -23.21 73.60
CA GLU A 166 14.36 -22.77 73.82
C GLU A 166 14.04 -21.48 73.05
N ARG A 167 14.97 -20.51 73.04
CA ARG A 167 14.85 -19.30 72.23
C ARG A 167 14.88 -19.63 70.73
N ASP A 168 15.81 -20.46 70.30
CA ASP A 168 15.92 -20.91 68.91
C ASP A 168 14.65 -21.62 68.45
N LEU A 169 14.01 -22.43 69.31
CA LEU A 169 12.72 -23.08 69.03
C LEU A 169 11.58 -22.06 68.89
N VAL A 170 11.55 -21.01 69.71
CA VAL A 170 10.55 -19.94 69.61
C VAL A 170 10.74 -19.17 68.29
N GLU A 171 11.98 -18.82 67.95
CA GLU A 171 12.33 -18.15 66.69
C GLU A 171 12.04 -19.03 65.48
N TRP A 172 12.41 -20.32 65.52
CA TRP A 172 12.12 -21.28 64.46
C TRP A 172 10.62 -21.47 64.25
N ARG A 173 9.82 -21.58 65.33
CA ARG A 173 8.36 -21.66 65.21
C ARG A 173 7.78 -20.38 64.60
N ALA A 174 8.32 -19.20 64.94
CA ALA A 174 7.92 -17.95 64.31
C ALA A 174 8.29 -17.94 62.82
N ALA A 175 9.52 -18.31 62.46
CA ALA A 175 9.96 -18.41 61.08
C ALA A 175 9.15 -19.41 60.25
N CYS A 176 8.79 -20.57 60.82
CA CYS A 176 7.90 -21.54 60.18
C CYS A 176 6.51 -20.94 59.92
N ARG A 177 5.91 -20.25 60.90
CA ARG A 177 4.63 -19.56 60.72
C ARG A 177 4.71 -18.53 59.60
N ASP A 178 5.77 -17.73 59.57
CA ASP A 178 5.96 -16.72 58.52
C ASP A 178 6.08 -17.35 57.13
N VAL A 179 6.82 -18.45 56.99
CA VAL A 179 6.93 -19.20 55.73
C VAL A 179 5.56 -19.74 55.29
N LEU A 180 4.80 -20.34 56.21
CA LEU A 180 3.45 -20.85 55.91
C LEU A 180 2.50 -19.73 55.47
N VAL A 181 2.49 -18.59 56.17
CA VAL A 181 1.68 -17.42 55.81
C VAL A 181 2.07 -16.88 54.44
N ARG A 182 3.37 -16.83 54.11
CA ARG A 182 3.85 -16.38 52.79
C ARG A 182 3.44 -17.34 51.69
N ASN A 183 3.58 -18.65 51.89
CA ASN A 183 3.14 -19.66 50.93
C ASN A 183 1.63 -19.57 50.70
N GLN A 184 0.83 -19.51 51.77
CA GLN A 184 -0.63 -19.37 51.66
C GLN A 184 -1.02 -18.10 50.90
N LYS A 185 -0.38 -16.97 51.22
CA LYS A 185 -0.64 -15.70 50.50
C LYS A 185 -0.31 -15.80 49.02
N ALA A 186 0.78 -16.49 48.65
CA ALA A 186 1.16 -16.70 47.25
C ALA A 186 0.14 -17.60 46.52
N GLU A 187 -0.34 -18.66 47.19
CA GLU A 187 -1.40 -19.54 46.67
C GLU A 187 -2.73 -18.79 46.50
N ASP A 188 -3.12 -17.97 47.47
CA ASP A 188 -4.36 -17.19 47.40
C ASP A 188 -4.32 -16.14 46.28
N VAL A 189 -3.16 -15.51 46.05
CA VAL A 189 -2.96 -14.56 44.95
C VAL A 189 -3.04 -15.29 43.61
N HIS A 190 -2.31 -16.40 43.46
CA HIS A 190 -2.35 -17.22 42.25
C HIS A 190 -3.78 -17.69 41.95
N ALA A 191 -4.51 -18.21 42.94
CA ALA A 191 -5.89 -18.66 42.78
C ALA A 191 -6.83 -17.52 42.33
N ARG A 192 -6.65 -16.31 42.87
CA ARG A 192 -7.44 -15.12 42.47
C ARG A 192 -7.12 -14.68 41.04
N ASP A 193 -5.85 -14.64 40.67
CA ASP A 193 -5.44 -14.21 39.32
C ASP A 193 -5.82 -15.28 38.27
N GLU A 194 -5.74 -16.57 38.61
CA GLU A 194 -6.17 -17.66 37.76
C GLU A 194 -7.69 -17.66 37.56
N ALA A 195 -8.48 -17.39 38.62
CA ALA A 195 -9.92 -17.18 38.48
C ALA A 195 -10.24 -16.01 37.54
N ARG A 196 -9.52 -14.89 37.67
CA ARG A 196 -9.68 -13.74 36.76
C ARG A 196 -9.32 -14.09 35.31
N ARG A 197 -8.24 -14.86 35.09
CA ARG A 197 -7.85 -15.34 33.76
C ARG A 197 -8.95 -16.21 33.15
N LEU A 198 -9.53 -17.12 33.92
CA LEU A 198 -10.62 -18.00 33.45
C LEU A 198 -11.89 -17.22 33.11
N ASP A 199 -12.28 -16.25 33.94
CA ASP A 199 -13.41 -15.37 33.65
C ASP A 199 -13.18 -14.56 32.38
N ALA A 200 -11.98 -13.97 32.22
CA ALA A 200 -11.59 -13.27 31.01
C ALA A 200 -11.60 -14.19 29.78
N LEU A 201 -11.02 -15.39 29.88
CA LEU A 201 -11.01 -16.38 28.80
C LEU A 201 -12.43 -16.74 28.37
N LYS A 202 -13.34 -16.93 29.33
CA LYS A 202 -14.75 -17.21 29.05
C LYS A 202 -15.40 -16.06 28.29
N SER A 203 -15.26 -14.83 28.78
CA SER A 203 -15.83 -13.65 28.11
C SER A 203 -15.28 -13.44 26.70
N GLU A 204 -13.97 -13.63 26.51
CA GLU A 204 -13.32 -13.50 25.20
C GLU A 204 -13.73 -14.62 24.24
N ARG A 205 -13.90 -15.86 24.72
CA ARG A 205 -14.45 -16.96 23.91
C ARG A 205 -15.89 -16.72 23.51
N GLU A 206 -16.71 -16.17 24.41
CA GLU A 206 -18.09 -15.78 24.09
C GLU A 206 -18.12 -14.64 23.05
N ARG A 207 -17.21 -13.65 23.15
CA ARG A 207 -17.05 -12.61 22.12
C ARG A 207 -16.68 -13.22 20.78
N TYR A 208 -15.61 -14.02 20.72
CA TYR A 208 -15.14 -14.67 19.50
C TYR A 208 -16.21 -15.55 18.86
N ALA A 209 -16.93 -16.35 19.65
CA ALA A 209 -18.03 -17.19 19.17
C ALA A 209 -19.17 -16.35 18.54
N LYS A 210 -19.52 -15.20 19.14
CA LYS A 210 -20.50 -14.26 18.57
C LYS A 210 -20.00 -13.70 17.24
N GLU A 211 -18.75 -13.28 17.16
CA GLU A 211 -18.19 -12.76 15.91
C GLU A 211 -18.15 -13.83 14.81
N CYS A 212 -17.85 -15.09 15.15
CA CYS A 212 -17.92 -16.22 14.22
C CYS A 212 -19.37 -16.45 13.73
N ALA A 213 -20.33 -16.47 14.66
CA ALA A 213 -21.75 -16.65 14.33
C ALA A 213 -22.30 -15.52 13.45
N VAL A 214 -21.85 -14.28 13.65
CA VAL A 214 -22.21 -13.14 12.78
C VAL A 214 -21.68 -13.38 11.36
N ARG A 215 -20.40 -13.75 11.21
CA ARG A 215 -19.81 -14.06 9.89
C ARG A 215 -20.54 -15.20 9.18
N GLU A 216 -20.91 -16.24 9.93
CA GLU A 216 -21.68 -17.36 9.41
C GLU A 216 -23.09 -16.93 8.94
N SER A 217 -23.78 -16.12 9.73
CA SER A 217 -25.11 -15.62 9.38
C SER A 217 -25.06 -14.71 8.16
N GLU A 218 -24.10 -13.78 8.10
CA GLU A 218 -23.94 -12.86 6.96
C GLU A 218 -23.65 -13.62 5.66
N ALA A 219 -22.76 -14.62 5.71
CA ALA A 219 -22.46 -15.46 4.56
C ALA A 219 -23.65 -16.33 4.15
N ALA A 220 -24.38 -16.91 5.12
CA ALA A 220 -25.57 -17.70 4.84
C ALA A 220 -26.68 -16.85 4.19
N ASP A 221 -26.90 -15.62 4.67
CA ASP A 221 -27.90 -14.71 4.12
C ASP A 221 -27.49 -14.15 2.75
N HIS A 222 -26.20 -13.94 2.51
CA HIS A 222 -25.67 -13.62 1.18
C HIS A 222 -25.86 -14.77 0.19
N ASN A 223 -25.43 -15.99 0.56
CA ASN A 223 -25.53 -17.16 -0.31
C ASN A 223 -26.99 -17.53 -0.61
N ARG A 224 -27.89 -17.37 0.37
CA ARG A 224 -29.34 -17.56 0.15
C ARG A 224 -29.91 -16.59 -0.88
N ARG A 225 -29.52 -15.31 -0.80
CA ARG A 225 -29.93 -14.30 -1.80
C ARG A 225 -29.40 -14.64 -3.21
N LEU A 226 -28.16 -15.13 -3.30
CA LEU A 226 -27.61 -15.63 -4.56
C LEU A 226 -28.38 -16.84 -5.10
N ASP A 227 -28.73 -17.81 -4.25
CA ASP A 227 -29.53 -18.97 -4.65
C ASP A 227 -30.91 -18.57 -5.17
N GLU A 228 -31.56 -17.61 -4.51
CA GLU A 228 -32.82 -17.01 -4.96
C GLU A 228 -32.66 -16.32 -6.31
N LEU A 229 -31.62 -15.51 -6.49
CA LEU A 229 -31.31 -14.84 -7.76
C LEU A 229 -31.06 -15.86 -8.88
N ILE A 230 -30.22 -16.88 -8.65
CA ILE A 230 -29.93 -17.96 -9.61
C ILE A 230 -31.21 -18.68 -10.02
N THR A 231 -32.08 -18.98 -9.06
CA THR A 231 -33.36 -19.65 -9.30
C THR A 231 -34.30 -18.77 -10.12
N ASN A 232 -34.44 -17.50 -9.76
CA ASN A 232 -35.32 -16.54 -10.43
C ASN A 232 -34.83 -16.19 -11.85
N LEU A 233 -33.51 -16.04 -12.04
CA LEU A 233 -32.89 -15.93 -13.36
C LEU A 233 -33.12 -17.23 -14.16
N GLY A 234 -33.15 -18.36 -13.46
CA GLY A 234 -33.59 -19.66 -13.94
C GLY A 234 -34.94 -19.64 -14.66
N TYR A 235 -35.90 -18.94 -14.06
CA TYR A 235 -37.25 -18.74 -14.57
C TYR A 235 -37.41 -17.51 -15.48
N GLY A 236 -36.36 -16.71 -15.64
CA GLY A 236 -36.39 -15.48 -16.45
C GLY A 236 -37.26 -14.38 -15.87
N THR A 237 -37.33 -14.24 -14.53
CA THR A 237 -38.09 -13.15 -13.92
C THR A 237 -37.42 -11.79 -14.20
N ALA A 238 -38.22 -10.74 -14.39
CA ALA A 238 -37.71 -9.43 -14.77
C ALA A 238 -36.73 -8.85 -13.74
N ASP A 239 -37.03 -8.98 -12.45
CA ASP A 239 -36.16 -8.48 -11.37
C ASP A 239 -34.81 -9.19 -11.36
N ALA A 240 -34.78 -10.51 -11.56
CA ALA A 240 -33.54 -11.27 -11.60
C ALA A 240 -32.68 -10.97 -12.83
N ILE A 241 -33.30 -10.71 -13.99
CA ILE A 241 -32.60 -10.26 -15.19
C ILE A 241 -31.98 -8.88 -14.95
N GLN A 242 -32.73 -7.95 -14.36
CA GLN A 242 -32.20 -6.61 -14.04
C GLN A 242 -31.05 -6.68 -13.04
N GLU A 243 -31.17 -7.48 -11.99
CA GLU A 243 -30.09 -7.67 -11.01
C GLU A 243 -28.85 -8.32 -11.65
N TYR A 244 -29.02 -9.34 -12.50
CA TYR A 244 -27.92 -9.95 -13.23
C TYR A 244 -27.22 -8.96 -14.16
N VAL A 245 -27.96 -8.20 -14.95
CA VAL A 245 -27.40 -7.15 -15.83
C VAL A 245 -26.68 -6.08 -15.00
N SER A 246 -27.17 -5.75 -13.80
CA SER A 246 -26.48 -4.85 -12.87
C SER A 246 -25.10 -5.37 -12.49
N ILE A 247 -25.00 -6.66 -12.15
CA ILE A 247 -23.74 -7.30 -11.77
C ILE A 247 -22.77 -7.30 -12.97
N VAL A 248 -23.24 -7.68 -14.16
CA VAL A 248 -22.43 -7.69 -15.39
C VAL A 248 -21.87 -6.30 -15.69
N LEU A 249 -22.73 -5.28 -15.78
CA LEU A 249 -22.31 -3.92 -16.13
C LEU A 249 -21.48 -3.25 -15.02
N SER A 250 -21.60 -3.69 -13.77
CA SER A 250 -20.73 -3.24 -12.67
C SER A 250 -19.32 -3.84 -12.75
N ASN A 251 -19.16 -5.00 -13.39
CA ASN A 251 -17.86 -5.61 -13.65
C ASN A 251 -17.18 -5.06 -14.91
N SER A 252 -17.90 -4.27 -15.73
CA SER A 252 -17.34 -3.64 -16.93
C SER A 252 -16.30 -2.58 -16.56
N VAL A 253 -15.03 -2.82 -16.92
CA VAL A 253 -13.90 -1.95 -16.57
C VAL A 253 -13.61 -0.93 -17.66
N TYR A 254 -13.70 0.35 -17.33
CA TYR A 254 -13.31 1.46 -18.20
C TYR A 254 -12.02 2.13 -17.70
N PRO A 255 -11.22 2.73 -18.60
CA PRO A 255 -10.05 3.50 -18.17
C PRO A 255 -10.47 4.78 -17.44
N ASP A 256 -9.64 5.25 -16.50
CA ASP A 256 -9.92 6.41 -15.63
C ASP A 256 -10.34 7.67 -16.38
N HIS A 257 -9.80 7.88 -17.57
CA HIS A 257 -10.09 9.04 -18.41
C HIS A 257 -11.27 8.84 -19.38
N PHE A 258 -11.92 7.68 -19.36
CA PHE A 258 -13.14 7.40 -20.13
C PHE A 258 -14.15 6.54 -19.33
N GLN A 259 -14.48 6.93 -18.10
CA GLN A 259 -15.42 6.20 -17.25
C GLN A 259 -16.87 6.29 -17.75
N ALA A 260 -17.50 5.14 -18.02
CA ALA A 260 -18.90 5.05 -18.43
C ALA A 260 -19.79 4.50 -17.29
N THR A 261 -21.04 4.97 -17.22
CA THR A 261 -22.04 4.45 -16.29
C THR A 261 -23.33 4.06 -17.01
N HIS A 262 -24.08 3.11 -16.45
CA HIS A 262 -25.23 2.50 -17.11
C HIS A 262 -26.52 2.74 -16.32
N GLU A 263 -27.59 3.08 -17.03
CA GLU A 263 -28.97 3.08 -16.55
C GLU A 263 -29.75 2.13 -17.45
N PHE A 264 -30.54 1.22 -16.90
CA PHE A 264 -31.28 0.27 -17.72
C PHE A 264 -32.58 -0.19 -17.08
N GLU A 265 -33.46 -0.73 -17.93
CA GLU A 265 -34.73 -1.30 -17.55
C GLU A 265 -35.06 -2.46 -18.49
N PHE A 266 -35.49 -3.59 -17.95
CA PHE A 266 -35.89 -4.76 -18.74
C PHE A 266 -37.41 -4.84 -18.88
N ASP A 267 -37.89 -4.95 -20.11
CA ASP A 267 -39.29 -5.18 -20.43
C ASP A 267 -39.54 -6.69 -20.70
N PRO A 268 -40.19 -7.41 -19.78
CA PRO A 268 -40.43 -8.84 -19.95
C PRO A 268 -41.46 -9.16 -21.05
N SER A 269 -42.28 -8.19 -21.47
CA SER A 269 -43.31 -8.42 -22.50
C SER A 269 -42.71 -8.50 -23.91
N THR A 270 -41.62 -7.77 -24.15
CA THR A 270 -40.90 -7.73 -25.42
C THR A 270 -39.53 -8.42 -25.36
N ALA A 271 -39.09 -8.83 -24.15
CA ALA A 271 -37.74 -9.29 -23.87
C ALA A 271 -36.66 -8.28 -24.30
N GLU A 272 -36.96 -7.00 -24.10
CA GLU A 272 -36.12 -5.87 -24.49
C GLU A 272 -35.42 -5.27 -23.27
N LEU A 273 -34.11 -5.04 -23.37
CA LEU A 273 -33.38 -4.20 -22.44
C LEU A 273 -33.26 -2.78 -23.00
N ARG A 274 -33.87 -1.81 -22.32
CA ARG A 274 -33.60 -0.39 -22.56
C ARG A 274 -32.34 -0.02 -21.79
N LEU A 275 -31.29 0.36 -22.50
CA LEU A 275 -29.98 0.69 -21.93
C LEU A 275 -29.59 2.12 -22.30
N ARG A 276 -29.25 2.91 -21.30
CA ARG A 276 -28.65 4.22 -21.44
C ARG A 276 -27.25 4.20 -20.84
N VAL A 277 -26.28 4.67 -21.61
CA VAL A 277 -24.88 4.75 -21.22
C VAL A 277 -24.47 6.20 -21.17
N LEU A 278 -23.96 6.61 -20.02
CA LEU A 278 -23.42 7.93 -19.77
C LEU A 278 -21.90 7.87 -19.91
N VAL A 279 -21.38 8.58 -20.90
CA VAL A 279 -19.94 8.73 -21.16
C VAL A 279 -19.45 10.11 -20.70
N PRO A 280 -18.16 10.30 -20.42
CA PRO A 280 -17.65 11.61 -20.03
C PRO A 280 -17.74 12.57 -21.20
N GLY A 281 -17.99 13.84 -20.91
CA GLY A 281 -18.02 14.88 -21.94
C GLY A 281 -16.63 15.10 -22.57
N PRO A 282 -16.58 15.70 -23.78
CA PRO A 282 -15.35 15.84 -24.56
C PRO A 282 -14.26 16.66 -23.87
N VAL A 283 -14.63 17.52 -22.91
CA VAL A 283 -13.70 18.35 -22.12
C VAL A 283 -12.77 17.49 -21.25
N GLY A 284 -13.18 16.28 -20.87
CA GLY A 284 -12.36 15.37 -20.07
C GLY A 284 -11.24 14.69 -20.86
N ILE A 285 -11.24 14.79 -22.19
CA ILE A 285 -10.29 14.06 -23.05
C ILE A 285 -9.07 14.93 -23.36
N PRO A 286 -7.83 14.42 -23.22
CA PRO A 286 -6.64 15.21 -23.50
C PRO A 286 -6.59 15.71 -24.94
N THR A 287 -6.23 16.99 -25.11
CA THR A 287 -6.12 17.67 -26.40
C THR A 287 -4.66 17.90 -26.82
N ILE A 288 -3.70 17.26 -26.15
CA ILE A 288 -2.26 17.45 -26.36
C ILE A 288 -1.71 16.34 -27.25
N LYS A 289 -1.09 16.70 -28.36
CA LYS A 289 -0.46 15.76 -29.29
C LYS A 289 0.88 15.24 -28.79
N SER A 290 1.73 16.14 -28.29
CA SER A 290 3.09 15.80 -27.81
C SER A 290 3.69 16.92 -26.99
N TYR A 291 4.62 16.58 -26.11
CA TYR A 291 5.53 17.47 -25.41
C TYR A 291 6.90 17.52 -26.09
N LYS A 292 7.56 18.67 -26.03
CA LYS A 292 8.91 18.90 -26.55
C LYS A 292 9.69 19.84 -25.64
N TYR A 293 10.96 19.50 -25.40
CA TYR A 293 11.88 20.36 -24.66
C TYR A 293 12.55 21.37 -25.58
N LEU A 294 12.40 22.66 -25.26
CA LEU A 294 13.02 23.77 -25.98
C LEU A 294 14.30 24.21 -25.26
N LYS A 295 15.45 23.71 -25.72
CA LYS A 295 16.78 24.02 -25.15
C LYS A 295 17.11 25.52 -25.09
N ALA A 296 16.51 26.31 -25.99
CA ALA A 296 16.75 27.75 -26.06
C ALA A 296 16.10 28.52 -24.89
N THR A 297 14.91 28.09 -24.45
CA THR A 297 14.17 28.73 -23.34
C THR A 297 14.22 27.91 -22.06
N ASP A 298 14.78 26.70 -22.11
CA ASP A 298 14.81 25.74 -21.01
C ASP A 298 13.42 25.32 -20.50
N GLU A 299 12.47 25.16 -21.42
CA GLU A 299 11.06 24.87 -21.10
C GLU A 299 10.53 23.64 -21.84
N ILE A 300 9.64 22.88 -21.21
CA ILE A 300 8.83 21.86 -21.87
C ILE A 300 7.55 22.49 -22.38
N THR A 301 7.38 22.49 -23.70
CA THR A 301 6.18 22.98 -24.37
C THR A 301 5.33 21.83 -24.91
N SER A 302 4.06 22.09 -25.21
CA SER A 302 3.15 21.12 -25.80
C SER A 302 2.66 21.58 -27.16
N THR A 303 2.39 20.62 -28.05
CA THR A 303 1.71 20.84 -29.33
C THR A 303 0.29 20.29 -29.21
N PRO A 304 -0.76 21.05 -29.54
CA PRO A 304 -2.13 20.56 -29.48
C PRO A 304 -2.44 19.57 -30.61
N LEU A 305 -3.40 18.69 -30.38
CA LEU A 305 -4.08 17.94 -31.44
C LEU A 305 -4.83 18.90 -32.37
N SER A 306 -4.95 18.51 -33.63
CA SER A 306 -5.86 19.18 -34.54
C SER A 306 -7.31 18.97 -34.10
N GLN A 307 -8.19 19.91 -34.45
CA GLN A 307 -9.62 19.77 -34.17
C GLN A 307 -10.23 18.50 -34.79
N LYS A 308 -9.69 18.02 -35.92
CA LYS A 308 -10.12 16.77 -36.54
C LYS A 308 -9.74 15.57 -35.68
N GLU A 309 -8.49 15.48 -35.21
CA GLU A 309 -8.04 14.39 -34.33
C GLU A 309 -8.86 14.31 -33.04
N CYS A 310 -9.18 15.45 -32.39
CA CYS A 310 -10.04 15.46 -31.21
C CYS A 310 -11.46 14.95 -31.49
N ARG A 311 -12.08 15.43 -32.58
CA ARG A 311 -13.43 15.01 -32.98
C ARG A 311 -13.49 13.52 -33.31
N ASP A 312 -12.54 13.05 -34.11
CA ASP A 312 -12.50 11.67 -34.59
C ASP A 312 -12.27 10.70 -33.41
N ARG A 313 -11.35 11.03 -32.48
CA ARG A 313 -11.11 10.21 -31.28
C ARG A 313 -12.33 10.12 -30.38
N TYR A 314 -12.93 11.27 -30.05
CA TYR A 314 -14.09 11.26 -29.16
C TYR A 314 -15.29 10.54 -29.78
N ALA A 315 -15.56 10.76 -31.08
CA ALA A 315 -16.59 10.00 -31.78
C ALA A 315 -16.28 8.49 -31.82
N GLY A 316 -15.03 8.12 -32.08
CA GLY A 316 -14.55 6.74 -32.03
C GLY A 316 -14.80 6.07 -30.68
N ALA A 317 -14.47 6.75 -29.59
CA ALA A 317 -14.71 6.27 -28.23
C ALA A 317 -16.21 6.02 -27.97
N VAL A 318 -17.07 6.98 -28.31
CA VAL A 318 -18.53 6.84 -28.16
C VAL A 318 -19.07 5.65 -28.97
N HIS A 319 -18.61 5.46 -30.21
CA HIS A 319 -19.04 4.34 -31.05
C HIS A 319 -18.58 2.99 -30.49
N GLN A 320 -17.37 2.92 -29.94
CA GLN A 320 -16.85 1.73 -29.29
C GLN A 320 -17.67 1.37 -28.06
N VAL A 321 -17.97 2.34 -27.19
CA VAL A 321 -18.84 2.13 -26.02
C VAL A 321 -20.21 1.59 -26.43
N ALA A 322 -20.78 2.08 -27.53
CA ALA A 322 -22.07 1.59 -27.99
C ALA A 322 -22.03 0.09 -28.36
N LEU A 323 -21.04 -0.34 -29.14
CA LEU A 323 -20.91 -1.76 -29.50
C LEU A 323 -20.51 -2.64 -28.32
N ARG A 324 -19.62 -2.12 -27.46
CA ARG A 324 -19.20 -2.78 -26.22
C ARG A 324 -20.39 -3.07 -25.32
N SER A 325 -21.28 -2.10 -25.13
CA SER A 325 -22.48 -2.26 -24.30
C SER A 325 -23.44 -3.34 -24.82
N PHE A 326 -23.62 -3.42 -26.14
CA PHE A 326 -24.38 -4.52 -26.74
C PHE A 326 -23.69 -5.88 -26.53
N HIS A 327 -22.36 -5.93 -26.74
CA HIS A 327 -21.57 -7.15 -26.60
C HIS A 327 -21.61 -7.70 -25.17
N GLU A 328 -21.28 -6.89 -24.17
CA GLU A 328 -21.24 -7.31 -22.76
C GLU A 328 -22.58 -7.90 -22.30
N VAL A 329 -23.69 -7.24 -22.65
CA VAL A 329 -25.03 -7.71 -22.26
C VAL A 329 -25.41 -8.99 -23.00
N PHE A 330 -25.19 -9.08 -24.32
CA PHE A 330 -25.57 -10.28 -25.07
C PHE A 330 -24.67 -11.49 -24.76
N GLU A 331 -23.37 -11.27 -24.59
CA GLU A 331 -22.42 -12.34 -24.26
C GLU A 331 -22.68 -12.91 -22.86
N SER A 332 -22.88 -12.03 -21.87
CA SER A 332 -23.13 -12.43 -20.49
C SER A 332 -24.46 -13.17 -20.30
N ASP A 333 -25.50 -12.87 -21.09
CA ASP A 333 -26.77 -13.58 -21.06
C ASP A 333 -26.72 -14.90 -21.86
N ARG A 334 -26.02 -15.92 -21.33
CA ARG A 334 -25.90 -17.24 -21.99
C ARG A 334 -27.22 -17.98 -22.20
N ARG A 335 -28.27 -17.58 -21.49
CA ARG A 335 -29.61 -18.20 -21.58
C ARG A 335 -30.45 -17.60 -22.70
N GLY A 336 -30.05 -16.44 -23.24
CA GLY A 336 -30.80 -15.77 -24.29
C GLY A 336 -32.14 -15.21 -23.81
N LEU A 337 -32.21 -14.74 -22.57
CA LEU A 337 -33.39 -14.11 -21.98
C LEU A 337 -33.65 -12.72 -22.58
N ILE A 338 -32.59 -11.99 -22.93
CA ILE A 338 -32.66 -10.68 -23.59
C ILE A 338 -32.58 -10.90 -25.10
N LYS A 339 -33.64 -10.53 -25.81
CA LYS A 339 -33.78 -10.70 -27.26
C LYS A 339 -33.41 -9.44 -28.04
N THR A 340 -33.70 -8.28 -27.47
CA THR A 340 -33.39 -7.00 -28.09
C THR A 340 -32.82 -6.04 -27.07
N ILE A 341 -32.00 -5.11 -27.55
CA ILE A 341 -31.49 -3.99 -26.74
C ILE A 341 -31.79 -2.70 -27.49
N SER A 342 -32.41 -1.74 -26.81
CA SER A 342 -32.50 -0.34 -27.24
C SER A 342 -31.48 0.48 -26.48
N LEU A 343 -30.51 1.04 -27.19
CA LEU A 343 -29.34 1.69 -26.62
C LEU A 343 -29.32 3.20 -26.89
N GLU A 344 -29.04 3.99 -25.86
CA GLU A 344 -28.60 5.38 -25.97
C GLU A 344 -27.21 5.53 -25.35
N VAL A 345 -26.25 6.08 -26.08
CA VAL A 345 -24.94 6.48 -25.53
C VAL A 345 -24.80 7.97 -25.65
N GLY A 346 -24.45 8.66 -24.57
CA GLY A 346 -24.51 10.11 -24.52
C GLY A 346 -23.88 10.69 -23.26
N THR A 347 -23.89 12.02 -23.15
CA THR A 347 -23.37 12.70 -21.96
C THR A 347 -24.37 13.70 -21.40
N ASN A 348 -24.19 14.07 -20.14
CA ASN A 348 -24.96 15.13 -19.51
C ASN A 348 -24.26 16.47 -19.74
N ALA A 349 -24.93 17.39 -20.42
CA ALA A 349 -24.41 18.74 -20.70
C ALA A 349 -25.39 19.82 -20.21
N ILE A 350 -24.89 21.04 -20.02
CA ILE A 350 -25.74 22.20 -19.77
C ILE A 350 -26.26 22.66 -21.14
N ASP A 351 -27.58 22.69 -21.30
CA ASP A 351 -28.22 23.27 -22.47
C ASP A 351 -28.04 24.80 -22.44
N PRO A 352 -27.38 25.40 -23.44
CA PRO A 352 -27.16 26.86 -23.48
C PRO A 352 -28.45 27.68 -23.54
N ALA A 353 -29.55 27.11 -24.06
CA ALA A 353 -30.82 27.82 -24.20
C ALA A 353 -31.60 27.89 -22.88
N THR A 354 -31.48 26.86 -22.03
CA THR A 354 -32.26 26.74 -20.79
C THR A 354 -31.42 26.86 -19.52
N GLY A 355 -30.10 26.70 -19.62
CA GLY A 355 -29.19 26.61 -18.47
C GLY A 355 -29.34 25.33 -17.66
N LEU A 356 -30.21 24.41 -18.07
CA LEU A 356 -30.50 23.17 -17.36
C LEU A 356 -29.58 22.05 -17.83
N ARG A 357 -29.24 21.13 -16.91
CA ARG A 357 -28.50 19.93 -17.26
C ARG A 357 -29.44 18.96 -17.97
N THR A 358 -29.08 18.56 -19.18
CA THR A 358 -29.85 17.64 -20.03
C THR A 358 -28.97 16.53 -20.56
N TYR A 359 -29.58 15.39 -20.85
CA TYR A 359 -28.91 14.27 -21.52
C TYR A 359 -28.85 14.53 -23.02
N VAL A 360 -27.65 14.45 -23.60
CA VAL A 360 -27.39 14.63 -25.02
C VAL A 360 -27.03 13.25 -25.61
N PRO A 361 -27.95 12.59 -26.33
CA PRO A 361 -27.66 11.31 -26.95
C PRO A 361 -26.71 11.51 -28.14
N PHE A 362 -25.65 10.71 -28.23
CA PHE A 362 -24.70 10.71 -29.34
C PHE A 362 -24.85 9.51 -30.25
N VAL A 363 -25.29 8.37 -29.69
CA VAL A 363 -25.68 7.19 -30.46
C VAL A 363 -27.04 6.77 -29.93
N ILE A 364 -27.96 6.50 -30.85
CA ILE A 364 -29.22 5.84 -30.55
C ILE A 364 -29.33 4.65 -31.50
N ALA A 365 -29.32 3.45 -30.94
CA ALA A 365 -29.27 2.21 -31.70
C ALA A 365 -30.26 1.20 -31.12
N ALA A 366 -30.65 0.23 -31.93
CA ALA A 366 -31.33 -0.95 -31.45
C ALA A 366 -30.72 -2.16 -32.14
N ALA A 367 -30.66 -3.28 -31.44
CA ALA A 367 -30.12 -4.52 -31.98
C ALA A 367 -30.96 -5.71 -31.49
N GLU A 368 -31.25 -6.62 -32.42
CA GLU A 368 -31.71 -7.97 -32.09
C GLU A 368 -30.48 -8.86 -31.88
N ARG A 369 -30.58 -9.75 -30.89
CA ARG A 369 -29.49 -10.56 -30.38
C ARG A 369 -28.82 -11.37 -31.50
N GLU A 370 -29.60 -12.16 -32.23
CA GLU A 370 -29.10 -13.08 -33.25
C GLU A 370 -28.37 -12.32 -34.38
N SER A 371 -28.93 -11.18 -34.80
CA SER A 371 -28.32 -10.28 -35.78
C SER A 371 -27.02 -9.66 -35.29
N PHE A 372 -26.95 -9.24 -34.02
CA PHE A 372 -25.75 -8.63 -33.45
C PHE A 372 -24.63 -9.64 -33.23
N LEU A 373 -24.96 -10.81 -32.68
CA LEU A 373 -23.99 -11.89 -32.42
C LEU A 373 -23.39 -12.50 -33.70
N ALA A 374 -23.97 -12.20 -34.87
CA ALA A 374 -23.40 -12.57 -36.16
C ALA A 374 -22.21 -11.68 -36.59
N PHE A 375 -21.94 -10.57 -35.90
CA PHE A 375 -20.80 -9.70 -36.20
C PHE A 375 -19.49 -10.23 -35.59
N GLU A 376 -18.43 -10.24 -36.40
CA GLU A 376 -17.07 -10.44 -35.91
C GLU A 376 -16.49 -9.11 -35.40
N LEU A 377 -16.78 -8.78 -34.13
CA LEU A 377 -16.42 -7.48 -33.53
C LEU A 377 -14.91 -7.22 -33.50
N SER A 378 -14.05 -8.24 -33.58
CA SER A 378 -12.60 -8.02 -33.60
C SER A 378 -12.11 -7.38 -34.91
N ALA A 379 -12.94 -7.40 -35.96
CA ALA A 379 -12.60 -6.95 -37.31
C ALA A 379 -13.46 -5.78 -37.81
N VAL A 380 -14.29 -5.18 -36.94
CA VAL A 380 -15.20 -4.10 -37.34
C VAL A 380 -14.58 -2.71 -37.23
N VAL A 381 -15.12 -1.80 -38.03
CA VAL A 381 -15.02 -0.35 -37.77
C VAL A 381 -16.30 0.07 -37.06
N PRO A 382 -16.26 0.51 -35.78
CA PRO A 382 -17.46 0.73 -34.98
C PRO A 382 -18.53 1.62 -35.64
N ALA A 383 -18.10 2.71 -36.28
CA ALA A 383 -19.01 3.62 -36.99
C ALA A 383 -19.76 2.93 -38.15
N LEU A 384 -19.11 2.03 -38.89
CA LEU A 384 -19.73 1.30 -40.00
C LEU A 384 -20.72 0.25 -39.50
N THR A 385 -20.40 -0.43 -38.39
CA THR A 385 -21.31 -1.39 -37.74
C THR A 385 -22.55 -0.71 -37.21
N LEU A 386 -22.40 0.45 -36.55
CA LEU A 386 -23.54 1.26 -36.13
C LEU A 386 -24.41 1.70 -37.32
N GLY A 387 -23.78 2.05 -38.45
CA GLY A 387 -24.49 2.32 -39.70
C GLY A 387 -25.27 1.10 -40.22
N ARG A 388 -24.69 -0.11 -40.12
CA ARG A 388 -25.37 -1.37 -40.50
C ARG A 388 -26.53 -1.72 -39.57
N LEU A 389 -26.44 -1.37 -38.29
CA LEU A 389 -27.52 -1.49 -37.31
C LEU A 389 -28.63 -0.43 -37.52
N GLY A 390 -28.47 0.50 -38.46
CA GLY A 390 -29.41 1.60 -38.67
C GLY A 390 -29.42 2.61 -37.53
N ALA A 391 -28.33 2.70 -36.76
CA ALA A 391 -28.23 3.61 -35.63
C ALA A 391 -28.28 5.08 -36.07
N ALA A 392 -28.96 5.91 -35.27
CA ALA A 392 -28.81 7.36 -35.36
C ALA A 392 -27.53 7.77 -34.62
N VAL A 393 -26.58 8.34 -35.36
CA VAL A 393 -25.26 8.73 -34.85
C VAL A 393 -25.09 10.24 -34.97
N SER A 394 -24.58 10.87 -33.92
CA SER A 394 -24.27 12.29 -33.90
C SER A 394 -23.22 12.63 -34.95
N LYS A 395 -23.47 13.71 -35.70
CA LYS A 395 -22.52 14.23 -36.68
C LYS A 395 -21.28 14.85 -36.01
N ASN A 396 -21.39 15.26 -34.74
CA ASN A 396 -20.30 15.90 -34.00
C ASN A 396 -20.53 15.80 -32.48
N PRO A 397 -20.30 14.62 -31.86
CA PRO A 397 -20.48 14.45 -30.42
C PRO A 397 -19.49 15.31 -29.62
N TYR A 398 -18.32 15.64 -30.18
CA TYR A 398 -17.32 16.50 -29.55
C TYR A 398 -17.81 17.95 -29.34
N SER A 399 -18.73 18.42 -30.19
CA SER A 399 -19.42 19.71 -30.00
C SER A 399 -20.80 19.56 -29.37
N LEU A 400 -21.06 18.42 -28.71
CA LEU A 400 -22.31 18.13 -28.01
C LEU A 400 -23.55 18.18 -28.92
N VAL A 401 -23.40 17.84 -30.20
CA VAL A 401 -24.54 17.72 -31.12
C VAL A 401 -25.27 16.41 -30.82
N ALA A 402 -26.57 16.47 -30.60
CA ALA A 402 -27.38 15.27 -30.38
C ALA A 402 -27.52 14.43 -31.67
N ALA A 403 -27.64 13.12 -31.51
CA ALA A 403 -28.13 12.23 -32.55
C ALA A 403 -29.65 12.43 -32.71
N GLU A 404 -30.10 12.50 -33.96
CA GLU A 404 -31.51 12.64 -34.30
C GLU A 404 -32.01 11.34 -34.95
N ARG A 405 -33.06 10.73 -34.38
CA ARG A 405 -33.77 9.64 -35.06
C ARG A 405 -34.47 10.24 -36.27
N SER A 406 -34.16 9.77 -37.48
CA SER A 406 -34.95 10.12 -38.66
C SER A 406 -36.32 9.44 -38.57
N GLY A 407 -37.28 10.09 -37.91
CA GLY A 407 -38.67 9.61 -37.87
C GLY A 407 -39.38 9.87 -36.54
N VAL A 408 -40.41 10.72 -36.63
CA VAL A 408 -41.47 11.05 -35.65
C VAL A 408 -41.11 12.09 -34.59
N ARG A 409 -41.89 13.19 -34.65
CA ARG A 409 -41.91 14.31 -33.70
C ARG A 409 -42.06 13.79 -32.27
N ARG A 410 -41.26 14.35 -31.35
CA ARG A 410 -41.64 14.40 -29.94
C ARG A 410 -42.98 15.15 -29.86
N SER A 411 -44.05 14.44 -29.52
CA SER A 411 -45.33 15.03 -29.10
C SER A 411 -45.25 15.44 -27.65
#